data_AF-A0A0R2X853-F1
#
_entry.id   AF-A0A0R2X853-F1
#
_cell.length_a   1.000
_cell.length_b   1.000
_cell.length_c   1.000
_cell.angle_alpha   90.00
_cell.angle_beta   90.00
_cell.angle_gamma   90.00
#
_symmetry.space_group_name_H-M   'P 1'
#
loop_
_entity.id
_entity.type
_entity.pdbx_description
1 polymer ?
#
loop_
_entity_poly.entity_id
_entity_poly.type
_entity_poly.pdbx_seq_one_letter_code
_entity_poly.pdbx_strand_id
1 'polypeptide(L)'
;MSADRVTPDHLRNWPKGKSLLALTAYDYPLARVLDEAGVDLIHVGDSLGMVVLGMADTTGVTMADMVRATQAVARGRKRAMISADLPIGTYETAAACVENSRLLCEAGADAVKPEGGKESQPQWEALQQAKIPWIGHLGMLPQKVREEGGYKRKGKTAEEVQRIKEDALAMERAGACAIVLELVTPEAGVDVTSALKIPTIGIGAG
;
A
#
# COMPACT_ATOMS: atom_id res chain seq x y z
N MET A 1 13.24 9.35 -18.22
CA MET A 1 13.06 8.75 -16.88
C MET A 1 14.41 8.73 -16.19
N SER A 2 14.49 9.02 -14.88
CA SER A 2 15.77 8.95 -14.15
C SER A 2 16.35 7.54 -14.21
N ALA A 3 17.66 7.39 -14.40
CA ALA A 3 18.35 6.10 -14.37
C ALA A 3 18.20 5.39 -13.01
N ASP A 4 17.98 6.16 -11.95
CA ASP A 4 17.92 5.67 -10.56
C ASP A 4 16.49 5.42 -10.06
N ARG A 5 15.48 5.46 -10.95
CA ARG A 5 14.07 5.34 -10.54
C ARG A 5 13.81 4.00 -9.82
N VAL A 6 13.19 4.06 -8.65
CA VAL A 6 12.74 2.88 -7.92
C VAL A 6 11.50 2.34 -8.64
N THR A 7 11.48 1.04 -8.93
CA THR A 7 10.45 0.37 -9.71
C THR A 7 9.78 -0.74 -8.90
N PRO A 8 8.61 -1.23 -9.31
CA PRO A 8 8.00 -2.41 -8.70
C PRO A 8 8.91 -3.64 -8.69
N ASP A 9 9.72 -3.83 -9.74
CA ASP A 9 10.68 -4.94 -9.81
C ASP A 9 11.86 -4.76 -8.85
N HIS A 10 12.29 -3.53 -8.58
CA HIS A 10 13.26 -3.25 -7.52
C HIS A 10 12.69 -3.62 -6.14
N LEU A 11 11.41 -3.36 -5.88
CA LEU A 11 10.75 -3.78 -4.63
C LEU A 11 10.65 -5.30 -4.53
N ARG A 12 10.23 -6.01 -5.58
CA ARG A 12 10.17 -7.49 -5.57
C ARG A 12 11.52 -8.15 -5.28
N ASN A 13 12.61 -7.48 -5.66
CA ASN A 13 13.99 -7.94 -5.46
C ASN A 13 14.73 -7.08 -4.43
N TRP A 14 14.01 -6.47 -3.49
CA TRP A 14 14.62 -5.55 -2.54
C TRP A 14 15.71 -6.27 -1.74
N PRO A 15 16.93 -5.68 -1.61
CA PRO A 15 18.04 -6.37 -0.95
C PRO A 15 17.71 -6.71 0.52
N LYS A 16 17.92 -7.97 0.90
CA LYS A 16 17.78 -8.40 2.29
C LYS A 16 18.72 -7.59 3.19
N GLY A 17 18.22 -7.19 4.36
CA GLY A 17 18.98 -6.37 5.31
C GLY A 17 19.07 -4.89 4.96
N LYS A 18 18.56 -4.45 3.80
CA LYS A 18 18.39 -3.03 3.48
C LYS A 18 16.98 -2.58 3.85
N SER A 19 16.86 -1.55 4.68
CA SER A 19 15.56 -0.94 4.98
C SER A 19 14.99 -0.23 3.74
N LEU A 20 13.70 -0.44 3.49
CA LEU A 20 12.92 0.29 2.49
C LEU A 20 12.29 1.51 3.16
N LEU A 21 12.64 2.73 2.74
CA LEU A 21 12.07 3.95 3.33
C LEU A 21 10.80 4.37 2.59
N ALA A 22 9.66 4.27 3.26
CA ALA A 22 8.36 4.67 2.75
C ALA A 22 7.77 5.82 3.57
N LEU A 23 7.27 6.86 2.90
CA LEU A 23 6.60 8.00 3.54
C LEU A 23 5.40 8.45 2.70
N THR A 24 4.39 9.02 3.36
CA THR A 24 3.23 9.56 2.65
C THR A 24 3.47 10.96 2.10
N ALA A 25 2.86 11.27 0.96
CA ALA A 25 2.74 12.63 0.45
C ALA A 25 1.46 12.79 -0.37
N TYR A 26 0.96 14.03 -0.43
CA TYR A 26 -0.33 14.33 -1.07
C TYR A 26 -0.26 15.53 -2.01
N ASP A 27 0.89 16.19 -2.08
CA ASP A 27 1.10 17.39 -2.87
C ASP A 27 2.49 17.43 -3.54
N TYR A 28 2.66 18.39 -4.44
CA TYR A 28 3.90 18.61 -5.19
C TYR A 28 5.11 18.96 -4.30
N PRO A 29 5.06 19.98 -3.40
CA PRO A 29 6.24 20.38 -2.66
C PRO A 29 6.75 19.27 -1.72
N LEU A 30 5.87 18.57 -1.01
CA LEU A 30 6.28 17.49 -0.12
C LEU A 30 6.87 16.33 -0.92
N ALA A 31 6.22 15.92 -2.02
CA ALA A 31 6.75 14.87 -2.88
C ALA A 31 8.17 15.18 -3.38
N ARG A 32 8.44 16.43 -3.76
CA ARG A 32 9.79 16.86 -4.16
C ARG A 32 10.81 16.73 -3.04
N VAL A 33 10.49 17.23 -1.85
CA VAL A 33 11.38 17.18 -0.69
C VAL A 33 11.70 15.72 -0.32
N LEU A 34 10.70 14.84 -0.30
CA LEU A 34 10.90 13.43 0.01
C LEU A 34 11.74 12.72 -1.06
N ASP A 35 11.50 13.00 -2.33
CA ASP A 35 12.25 12.42 -3.45
C ASP A 35 13.73 12.82 -3.39
N GLU A 36 14.01 14.11 -3.17
CA GLU A 36 15.35 14.69 -3.02
C GLU A 36 16.05 14.18 -1.76
N ALA A 37 15.31 13.89 -0.68
CA ALA A 37 15.82 13.30 0.56
C ALA A 37 16.16 11.80 0.46
N GLY A 38 15.86 11.15 -0.67
CA GLY A 38 16.20 9.74 -0.88
C GLY A 38 15.13 8.74 -0.43
N VAL A 39 13.88 9.15 -0.22
CA VAL A 39 12.76 8.23 0.07
C VAL A 39 12.58 7.23 -1.07
N ASP A 40 12.53 5.94 -0.77
CA ASP A 40 12.43 4.90 -1.79
C ASP A 40 11.01 4.80 -2.37
N LEU A 41 10.00 4.94 -1.51
CA LEU A 41 8.59 4.86 -1.85
C LEU A 41 7.79 6.03 -1.26
N ILE A 42 7.13 6.81 -2.13
CA ILE A 42 6.15 7.81 -1.74
C ILE A 42 4.77 7.20 -1.86
N HIS A 43 4.04 7.15 -0.74
CA HIS A 43 2.70 6.60 -0.70
C HIS A 43 1.64 7.71 -0.69
N VAL A 44 0.79 7.74 -1.72
CA VAL A 44 -0.41 8.57 -1.75
C VAL A 44 -1.52 7.77 -1.09
N GLY A 45 -1.64 7.91 0.22
CA GLY A 45 -2.59 7.14 1.03
C GLY A 45 -3.92 7.84 1.25
N ASP A 46 -4.98 7.07 1.48
CA ASP A 46 -6.30 7.59 1.86
C ASP A 46 -6.31 8.27 3.24
N SER A 47 -5.23 8.11 4.02
CA SER A 47 -4.91 8.94 5.19
C SER A 47 -4.96 10.45 4.91
N LEU A 48 -4.87 10.89 3.64
CA LEU A 48 -5.17 12.26 3.22
C LEU A 48 -6.53 12.75 3.71
N GLY A 49 -7.53 11.87 3.79
CA GLY A 49 -8.87 12.20 4.29
C GLY A 49 -8.80 12.85 5.67
N MET A 50 -7.95 12.30 6.54
CA MET A 50 -7.78 12.82 7.89
C MET A 50 -6.79 14.00 7.93
N VAL A 51 -5.59 13.81 7.38
CA VAL A 51 -4.47 14.75 7.62
C VAL A 51 -4.46 15.94 6.65
N VAL A 52 -5.20 15.87 5.55
CA VAL A 52 -5.32 16.96 4.56
C VAL A 52 -6.75 17.51 4.53
N LEU A 53 -7.76 16.64 4.49
CA LEU A 53 -9.16 17.05 4.33
C LEU A 53 -9.92 17.22 5.65
N GLY A 54 -9.32 16.87 6.79
CA GLY A 54 -9.91 17.06 8.12
C GLY A 54 -11.11 16.15 8.41
N MET A 55 -11.25 15.03 7.69
CA MET A 55 -12.27 14.01 7.93
C MET A 55 -11.97 13.25 9.23
N ALA A 56 -13.02 12.65 9.82
CA ALA A 56 -12.89 11.86 11.04
C ALA A 56 -12.13 10.53 10.84
N ASP A 57 -12.23 9.95 9.64
CA ASP A 57 -11.62 8.69 9.23
C ASP A 57 -11.38 8.71 7.70
N THR A 58 -10.78 7.65 7.14
CA THR A 58 -10.46 7.55 5.70
C THR A 58 -11.65 7.12 4.84
N THR A 59 -12.78 6.73 5.44
CA THR A 59 -13.90 6.12 4.70
C THR A 59 -14.71 7.12 3.85
N GLY A 60 -14.46 8.42 4.01
CA GLY A 60 -15.03 9.47 3.18
C GLY A 60 -14.21 9.83 1.94
N VAL A 61 -13.03 9.23 1.75
CA VAL A 61 -12.12 9.53 0.64
C VAL A 61 -12.65 8.94 -0.67
N THR A 62 -12.61 9.72 -1.73
CA THR A 62 -13.11 9.33 -3.06
C THR A 62 -11.97 9.02 -4.04
N MET A 63 -12.28 8.34 -5.15
CA MET A 63 -11.34 8.22 -6.28
C MET A 63 -10.86 9.58 -6.80
N ALA A 64 -11.72 10.61 -6.78
CA ALA A 64 -11.35 11.94 -7.27
C ALA A 64 -10.26 12.58 -6.39
N ASP A 65 -10.35 12.40 -5.08
CA ASP A 65 -9.34 12.85 -4.12
C ASP A 65 -8.00 12.14 -4.38
N MET A 66 -8.04 10.81 -4.51
CA MET A 66 -6.86 9.99 -4.76
C MET A 66 -6.19 10.33 -6.10
N VAL A 67 -6.97 10.48 -7.18
CA VAL A 67 -6.45 10.87 -8.50
C VAL A 67 -5.80 12.25 -8.43
N ARG A 68 -6.45 13.23 -7.79
CA ARG A 68 -5.91 14.59 -7.69
C ARG A 68 -4.59 14.64 -6.91
N ALA A 69 -4.53 13.97 -5.77
CA ALA A 69 -3.33 13.89 -4.94
C ALA A 69 -2.21 13.15 -5.69
N THR A 70 -2.53 12.03 -6.34
CA THR A 70 -1.55 11.25 -7.12
C THR A 70 -0.93 12.07 -8.24
N GLN A 71 -1.74 12.84 -8.99
CA GLN A 71 -1.22 13.74 -10.02
C GLN A 71 -0.31 14.84 -9.45
N ALA A 72 -0.60 15.37 -8.26
CA ALA A 72 0.23 16.38 -7.61
C ALA A 72 1.59 15.80 -7.21
N VAL A 73 1.59 14.62 -6.58
CA VAL A 73 2.80 13.90 -6.16
C VAL A 73 3.64 13.46 -7.36
N ALA A 74 3.00 12.95 -8.42
CA ALA A 74 3.68 12.51 -9.64
C ALA A 74 4.48 13.65 -10.31
N ARG A 75 4.01 14.90 -10.23
CA ARG A 75 4.75 16.07 -10.71
C ARG A 75 5.99 16.38 -9.90
N GLY A 76 6.02 15.99 -8.62
CA GLY A 76 7.15 16.25 -7.71
C GLY A 76 8.21 15.14 -7.69
N ARG A 77 7.85 13.92 -8.04
CA ARG A 77 8.76 12.77 -8.02
C ARG A 77 9.71 12.77 -9.22
N LYS A 78 11.00 12.46 -8.99
CA LYS A 78 11.96 12.09 -10.04
C LYS A 78 12.44 10.63 -9.92
N ARG A 79 12.66 10.13 -8.70
CA ARG A 79 13.31 8.84 -8.43
C ARG A 79 12.41 7.85 -7.67
N ALA A 80 11.78 8.27 -6.58
CA ALA A 80 10.99 7.40 -5.71
C ALA A 80 9.89 6.65 -6.48
N MET A 81 9.53 5.46 -6.02
CA MET A 81 8.34 4.77 -6.50
C MET A 81 7.10 5.45 -5.90
N ILE A 82 6.03 5.61 -6.67
CA ILE A 82 4.75 6.10 -6.17
C ILE A 82 3.79 4.92 -6.02
N SER A 83 3.24 4.72 -4.83
CA SER A 83 2.05 3.89 -4.66
C SER A 83 0.84 4.75 -4.33
N ALA A 84 -0.36 4.35 -4.76
CA ALA A 84 -1.60 5.05 -4.44
C ALA A 84 -2.66 4.10 -3.90
N ASP A 85 -3.39 4.52 -2.87
CA ASP A 85 -4.50 3.73 -2.34
C ASP A 85 -5.69 3.64 -3.29
N LEU A 86 -6.28 2.46 -3.33
CA LEU A 86 -7.68 2.32 -3.74
C LEU A 86 -8.53 2.62 -2.51
N PRO A 87 -9.30 3.72 -2.49
CA PRO A 87 -10.11 4.06 -1.33
C PRO A 87 -11.29 3.09 -1.18
N ILE A 88 -11.87 3.03 0.01
CA ILE A 88 -12.96 2.11 0.35
C ILE A 88 -14.08 2.12 -0.71
N GLY A 89 -14.65 0.95 -1.02
CA GLY A 89 -15.78 0.80 -1.95
C GLY A 89 -15.39 0.87 -3.44
N THR A 90 -14.14 1.19 -3.78
CA THR A 90 -13.72 1.33 -5.19
C THR A 90 -13.16 0.06 -5.81
N TYR A 91 -13.02 -1.00 -5.01
CA TYR A 91 -12.41 -2.26 -5.43
C TYR A 91 -13.19 -3.47 -4.90
N GLU A 92 -14.50 -3.34 -4.66
CA GLU A 92 -15.36 -4.42 -4.19
C GLU A 92 -15.45 -5.59 -5.17
N THR A 93 -15.26 -5.33 -6.47
CA THR A 93 -15.20 -6.35 -7.51
C THR A 93 -13.85 -6.30 -8.23
N ALA A 94 -13.43 -7.43 -8.80
CA ALA A 94 -12.22 -7.51 -9.61
C ALA A 94 -12.22 -6.52 -10.78
N ALA A 95 -13.38 -6.32 -11.44
CA ALA A 95 -13.52 -5.37 -12.53
C ALA A 95 -13.32 -3.91 -12.06
N ALA A 96 -14.03 -3.51 -11.00
CA ALA A 96 -13.90 -2.17 -10.42
C ALA A 96 -12.47 -1.91 -9.91
N CYS A 97 -11.85 -2.91 -9.28
CA CYS A 97 -10.47 -2.84 -8.81
C CYS A 97 -9.51 -2.51 -9.96
N VAL A 98 -9.60 -3.24 -11.08
CA VAL A 98 -8.74 -3.00 -12.26
C VAL A 98 -9.04 -1.64 -12.90
N GLU A 99 -10.31 -1.27 -13.07
CA GLU A 99 -10.72 0.02 -13.65
C GLU A 99 -10.16 1.20 -12.84
N ASN A 100 -10.43 1.23 -11.54
CA ASN A 100 -9.96 2.31 -10.67
C ASN A 100 -8.44 2.32 -10.53
N SER A 101 -7.79 1.15 -10.59
CA SER A 101 -6.33 1.09 -10.58
C SER A 101 -5.71 1.71 -11.83
N ARG A 102 -6.32 1.54 -13.00
CA ARG A 102 -5.86 2.20 -14.23
C ARG A 102 -5.94 3.71 -14.11
N LEU A 103 -6.98 4.26 -13.51
CA LEU A 103 -7.10 5.70 -13.25
C LEU A 103 -5.94 6.23 -12.39
N LEU A 104 -5.53 5.47 -11.36
CA LEU A 104 -4.39 5.85 -10.51
C LEU A 104 -3.05 5.72 -11.25
N CYS A 105 -2.88 4.70 -12.09
CA CYS A 105 -1.71 4.57 -12.95
C CYS A 105 -1.61 5.72 -13.96
N GLU A 106 -2.73 6.10 -14.60
CA GLU A 106 -2.83 7.26 -15.48
C GLU A 106 -2.53 8.58 -14.74
N ALA A 107 -2.91 8.66 -13.47
CA ALA A 107 -2.58 9.79 -12.59
C ALA A 107 -1.09 9.86 -12.20
N GLY A 108 -0.33 8.78 -12.39
CA GLY A 108 1.11 8.73 -12.18
C GLY A 108 1.60 7.78 -11.07
N ALA A 109 0.71 6.94 -10.51
CA ALA A 109 1.11 5.86 -9.61
C ALA A 109 1.87 4.75 -10.36
N ASP A 110 2.93 4.21 -9.74
CA ASP A 110 3.67 3.06 -10.23
C ASP A 110 3.08 1.73 -9.74
N ALA A 111 2.35 1.76 -8.61
CA ALA A 111 1.58 0.65 -8.07
C ALA A 111 0.33 1.16 -7.32
N VAL A 112 -0.65 0.27 -7.14
CA VAL A 112 -1.83 0.51 -6.30
C VAL A 112 -1.77 -0.25 -4.98
N LYS A 113 -2.48 0.20 -3.95
CA LYS A 113 -2.59 -0.48 -2.66
C LYS A 113 -4.07 -0.71 -2.28
N PRO A 114 -4.62 -1.92 -2.53
CA PRO A 114 -5.87 -2.35 -1.90
C PRO A 114 -5.63 -2.85 -0.48
N GLU A 115 -6.67 -2.83 0.36
CA GLU A 115 -6.70 -3.46 1.67
C GLU A 115 -7.43 -4.81 1.64
N GLY A 116 -7.04 -5.72 2.54
CA GLY A 116 -7.71 -7.01 2.71
C GLY A 116 -6.86 -8.21 2.32
N GLY A 117 -7.14 -9.34 2.96
CA GLY A 117 -6.41 -10.60 2.80
C GLY A 117 -6.93 -11.46 1.64
N LYS A 118 -7.05 -12.77 1.90
CA LYS A 118 -7.58 -13.74 0.93
C LYS A 118 -9.04 -13.47 0.54
N GLU A 119 -9.80 -12.73 1.34
CA GLU A 119 -11.16 -12.33 0.97
C GLU A 119 -11.19 -11.46 -0.30
N SER A 120 -10.10 -10.73 -0.58
CA SER A 120 -9.94 -9.90 -1.78
C SER A 120 -9.12 -10.60 -2.88
N GLN A 121 -8.96 -11.94 -2.83
CA GLN A 121 -8.19 -12.71 -3.81
C GLN A 121 -8.56 -12.47 -5.27
N PRO A 122 -9.85 -12.45 -5.64
CA PRO A 122 -10.25 -12.15 -7.02
C PRO A 122 -9.71 -10.81 -7.53
N GLN A 123 -9.60 -9.81 -6.65
CA GLN A 123 -9.15 -8.46 -6.97
C GLN A 123 -7.65 -8.45 -7.27
N TRP A 124 -6.81 -8.97 -6.37
CA TRP A 124 -5.36 -8.94 -6.60
C TRP A 124 -4.89 -9.91 -7.69
N GLU A 125 -5.61 -11.02 -7.93
CA GLU A 125 -5.39 -11.84 -9.13
C GLU A 125 -5.72 -11.08 -10.42
N ALA A 126 -6.79 -10.28 -10.42
CA ALA A 126 -7.15 -9.45 -11.57
C ALA A 126 -6.14 -8.32 -11.81
N LEU A 127 -5.58 -7.70 -10.76
CA LEU A 127 -4.48 -6.75 -10.87
C LEU A 127 -3.26 -7.39 -11.53
N GLN A 128 -2.89 -8.60 -11.09
CA GLN A 128 -1.78 -9.34 -11.66
C GLN A 128 -2.02 -9.70 -13.14
N GLN A 129 -3.21 -10.17 -13.50
CA GLN A 129 -3.59 -10.46 -14.88
C GLN A 129 -3.56 -9.20 -15.77
N ALA A 130 -4.01 -8.07 -15.23
CA ALA A 130 -3.96 -6.77 -15.89
C ALA A 130 -2.55 -6.16 -15.93
N LYS A 131 -1.54 -6.82 -15.32
CA LYS A 131 -0.16 -6.34 -15.18
C LYS A 131 -0.06 -4.99 -14.47
N ILE A 132 -0.97 -4.74 -13.53
CA ILE A 132 -0.95 -3.57 -12.67
C ILE A 132 -0.16 -3.93 -11.41
N PRO A 133 0.99 -3.28 -11.15
CA PRO A 133 1.75 -3.53 -9.94
C PRO A 133 0.95 -3.12 -8.70
N TRP A 134 1.07 -3.89 -7.63
CA TRP A 134 0.31 -3.63 -6.41
C TRP A 134 1.11 -3.96 -5.16
N ILE A 135 0.72 -3.32 -4.06
CA ILE A 135 1.25 -3.51 -2.71
C ILE A 135 0.08 -4.00 -1.85
N GLY A 136 0.27 -5.12 -1.14
CA GLY A 136 -0.75 -5.62 -0.23
C GLY A 136 -0.80 -4.80 1.07
N HIS A 137 -1.94 -4.79 1.75
CA HIS A 137 -2.08 -4.22 3.09
C HIS A 137 -2.78 -5.22 4.01
N LEU A 138 -2.07 -5.67 5.05
CA LEU A 138 -2.53 -6.60 6.07
C LEU A 138 -2.34 -6.04 7.48
N GLY A 139 -3.03 -6.65 8.45
CA GLY A 139 -3.04 -6.19 9.84
C GLY A 139 -4.30 -5.40 10.13
N MET A 140 -4.16 -4.24 10.77
CA MET A 140 -5.27 -3.31 10.97
C MET A 140 -5.54 -2.57 9.66
N LEU A 141 -6.79 -2.61 9.20
CA LEU A 141 -7.19 -2.01 7.92
C LEU A 141 -8.05 -0.77 8.21
N PRO A 142 -7.52 0.45 8.05
CA PRO A 142 -8.25 1.69 8.29
C PRO A 142 -9.62 1.76 7.60
N GLN A 143 -9.76 1.18 6.41
CA GLN A 143 -11.04 1.20 5.68
C GLN A 143 -12.13 0.39 6.39
N LYS A 144 -11.78 -0.52 7.30
CA LYS A 144 -12.72 -1.29 8.13
C LYS A 144 -12.91 -0.68 9.54
N VAL A 145 -12.40 0.53 9.81
CA VAL A 145 -12.40 1.12 11.17
C VAL A 145 -13.79 1.23 11.80
N ARG A 146 -14.83 1.52 11.00
CA ARG A 146 -16.21 1.64 11.48
C ARG A 146 -16.80 0.29 11.87
N GLU A 147 -16.54 -0.75 11.08
CA GLU A 147 -16.96 -2.13 11.36
C GLU A 147 -16.24 -2.69 12.59
N GLU A 148 -14.95 -2.37 12.72
CA GLU A 148 -14.13 -2.82 13.84
C GLU A 148 -14.34 -2.02 15.13
N GLY A 149 -15.03 -0.87 15.06
CA GLY A 149 -15.23 0.02 16.19
C GLY A 149 -13.94 0.68 16.69
N GLY A 150 -13.01 0.99 15.78
CA GLY A 150 -11.76 1.70 16.06
C GLY A 150 -10.48 0.96 15.65
N TYR A 151 -9.35 1.66 15.74
CA TYR A 151 -8.03 1.17 15.37
C TYR A 151 -7.50 0.16 16.39
N LYS A 152 -7.46 -1.13 16.02
CA LYS A 152 -7.10 -2.23 16.94
C LYS A 152 -5.88 -2.99 16.47
N ARG A 153 -4.93 -3.22 17.40
CA ARG A 153 -3.74 -4.05 17.15
C ARG A 153 -4.13 -5.50 16.82
N LYS A 154 -3.49 -6.06 15.79
CA LYS A 154 -3.65 -7.45 15.32
C LYS A 154 -2.43 -8.32 15.67
N GLY A 155 -2.54 -9.62 15.39
CA GLY A 155 -1.48 -10.61 15.64
C GLY A 155 -1.29 -10.93 17.12
N LYS A 156 -2.37 -10.88 17.92
CA LYS A 156 -2.31 -11.12 19.38
C LYS A 156 -2.34 -12.60 19.74
N THR A 157 -2.84 -13.45 18.85
CA THR A 157 -2.89 -14.91 19.06
C THR A 157 -2.15 -15.62 17.93
N ALA A 158 -1.67 -16.84 18.20
CA ALA A 158 -0.95 -17.64 17.20
C ALA A 158 -1.79 -17.88 15.93
N GLU A 159 -3.10 -18.07 16.08
CA GLU A 159 -4.03 -18.25 14.97
C GLU A 159 -4.17 -16.98 14.13
N GLU A 160 -4.17 -15.81 14.76
CA GLU A 160 -4.20 -14.52 14.05
C GLU A 160 -2.90 -14.27 13.29
N VAL A 161 -1.75 -14.53 13.89
CA VAL A 161 -0.44 -14.43 13.23
C VAL A 161 -0.38 -15.38 12.03
N GLN A 162 -0.80 -16.64 12.21
CA GLN A 162 -0.82 -17.63 11.15
C GLN A 162 -1.72 -17.21 9.98
N ARG A 163 -2.90 -16.63 10.25
CA ARG A 163 -3.77 -16.10 9.18
C ARG A 163 -3.10 -14.98 8.40
N ILE A 164 -2.53 -13.98 9.07
CA ILE A 164 -1.82 -12.86 8.42
C ILE A 164 -0.67 -13.39 7.56
N LYS A 165 0.10 -14.34 8.07
CA LYS A 165 1.22 -14.97 7.37
C LYS A 165 0.77 -15.71 6.12
N GLU A 166 -0.31 -16.48 6.20
CA GLU A 166 -0.84 -17.20 5.05
C GLU A 166 -1.39 -16.28 3.97
N ASP A 167 -2.07 -15.20 4.37
CA ASP A 167 -2.55 -14.18 3.45
C ASP A 167 -1.38 -13.48 2.77
N ALA A 168 -0.35 -13.12 3.52
CA ALA A 168 0.85 -12.49 2.99
C ALA A 168 1.58 -13.39 1.96
N LEU A 169 1.73 -14.68 2.28
CA LEU A 169 2.30 -15.66 1.36
C LEU A 169 1.44 -15.85 0.11
N ALA A 170 0.11 -15.75 0.23
CA ALA A 170 -0.79 -15.83 -0.91
C ALA A 170 -0.65 -14.60 -1.82
N MET A 171 -0.58 -13.41 -1.24
CA MET A 171 -0.33 -12.15 -1.96
C MET A 171 1.01 -12.16 -2.70
N GLU A 172 2.08 -12.63 -2.05
CA GLU A 172 3.39 -12.78 -2.69
C GLU A 172 3.30 -13.69 -3.92
N ARG A 173 2.63 -14.85 -3.81
CA ARG A 173 2.47 -15.80 -4.92
C ARG A 173 1.73 -15.21 -6.12
N ALA A 174 0.84 -14.25 -5.92
CA ALA A 174 0.17 -13.54 -7.00
C ALA A 174 0.83 -12.22 -7.40
N GLY A 175 2.06 -11.97 -6.97
CA GLY A 175 2.89 -10.93 -7.56
C GLY A 175 2.80 -9.56 -6.88
N ALA A 176 2.34 -9.50 -5.62
CA ALA A 176 2.54 -8.33 -4.77
C ALA A 176 4.02 -7.88 -4.80
N CYS A 177 4.25 -6.58 -4.87
CA CYS A 177 5.61 -6.03 -4.93
C CYS A 177 6.21 -5.84 -3.53
N ALA A 178 5.34 -5.58 -2.56
CA ALA A 178 5.62 -5.43 -1.14
C ALA A 178 4.32 -5.65 -0.36
N ILE A 179 4.41 -5.77 0.96
CA ILE A 179 3.23 -5.88 1.84
C ILE A 179 3.37 -4.90 3.01
N VAL A 180 2.38 -4.04 3.18
CA VAL A 180 2.24 -3.22 4.38
C VAL A 180 1.69 -4.08 5.51
N LEU A 181 2.33 -4.00 6.68
CA LEU A 181 1.86 -4.58 7.94
C LEU A 181 1.55 -3.43 8.90
N GLU A 182 0.26 -3.20 9.17
CA GLU A 182 -0.20 -2.10 10.02
C GLU A 182 -0.72 -2.60 11.37
N LEU A 183 -0.25 -1.96 12.45
CA LEU A 183 -0.61 -2.23 13.84
C LEU A 183 -0.67 -3.74 14.16
N VAL A 184 0.32 -4.51 13.71
CA VAL A 184 0.52 -5.89 14.19
C VAL A 184 1.40 -5.90 15.44
N THR A 185 1.44 -7.01 16.18
CA THR A 185 2.46 -7.19 17.23
C THR A 185 3.86 -7.28 16.60
N PRO A 186 4.93 -6.84 17.29
CA PRO A 186 6.30 -7.00 16.81
C PRO A 186 6.65 -8.44 16.44
N GLU A 187 6.18 -9.41 17.25
CA GLU A 187 6.40 -10.83 17.00
C GLU A 187 5.75 -11.28 15.69
N ALA A 188 4.53 -10.82 15.41
CA ALA A 188 3.86 -11.09 14.14
C ALA A 188 4.56 -10.41 12.97
N GLY A 189 5.01 -9.15 13.13
CA GLY A 189 5.78 -8.42 12.13
C GLY A 189 7.04 -9.18 11.71
N VAL A 190 7.81 -9.68 12.68
CA VAL A 190 9.02 -10.48 12.45
C VAL A 190 8.70 -11.83 11.79
N ASP A 191 7.68 -12.56 12.27
CA ASP A 191 7.34 -13.88 11.72
C ASP A 191 6.86 -13.80 10.26
N VAL A 192 5.99 -12.83 9.95
CA VAL A 192 5.51 -12.61 8.58
C VAL A 192 6.65 -12.18 7.66
N THR A 193 7.46 -11.20 8.10
CA THR A 193 8.59 -10.70 7.29
C THR A 193 9.61 -11.80 6.99
N SER A 194 9.89 -12.68 7.96
CA SER A 194 10.85 -13.78 7.80
C SER A 194 10.40 -14.85 6.81
N ALA A 195 9.09 -14.95 6.56
CA ALA A 195 8.51 -15.93 5.64
C ALA A 195 8.46 -15.47 4.19
N LEU A 196 8.58 -14.16 3.95
CA LEU A 196 8.48 -13.55 2.62
C LEU A 196 9.85 -13.35 1.97
N LYS A 197 9.85 -13.27 0.64
CA LYS A 197 10.98 -12.87 -0.19
C LYS A 197 10.87 -11.39 -0.58
N ILE A 198 9.65 -10.89 -0.78
CA ILE A 198 9.36 -9.47 -1.01
C ILE A 198 9.45 -8.68 0.32
N PRO A 199 9.75 -7.37 0.27
CA PRO A 199 9.84 -6.55 1.48
C PRO A 199 8.48 -6.35 2.14
N THR A 200 8.50 -6.27 3.47
CA THR A 200 7.40 -5.75 4.28
C THR A 200 7.64 -4.28 4.61
N ILE A 201 6.58 -3.50 4.76
CA ILE A 201 6.60 -2.10 5.18
C ILE A 201 5.78 -2.01 6.47
N GLY A 202 6.45 -1.81 7.60
CA GLY A 202 5.80 -1.78 8.91
C GLY A 202 5.32 -0.36 9.29
N ILE A 203 4.10 -0.26 9.82
CA ILE A 203 3.60 0.94 10.52
C ILE A 203 2.98 0.51 11.85
N GLY A 204 3.65 0.86 12.96
CA GLY A 204 3.27 0.38 14.28
C GLY A 204 3.40 -1.14 14.47
N ALA A 205 4.28 -1.77 13.68
CA ALA A 205 4.47 -3.22 13.55
C ALA A 205 5.79 -3.76 14.15
N GLY A 206 6.64 -2.89 14.73
CA GLY A 206 7.96 -3.26 15.25
C GLY A 206 9.07 -3.15 14.21
#